data_AF-A0A258LME0-F1
#
_entry.id   AF-A0A258LME0-F1
#
_cell.length_a   1.000
_cell.length_b   1.000
_cell.length_c   1.000
_cell.angle_alpha   90.00
_cell.angle_beta   90.00
_cell.angle_gamma   90.00
#
_symmetry.space_group_name_H-M   'P 1'
#
loop_
_entity.id
_entity.type
_entity.pdbx_description
1 polymer ?
#
loop_
_entity_poly.entity_id
_entity_poly.type
_entity_poly.pdbx_seq_one_letter_code
_entity_poly.pdbx_strand_id
1 'polypeptide(L)'
;MLVVICSFSITNERKTFGFPAALTTYLLQHLNPVRLKIAREQKTHAALAEAKAVLIGRAIMDQNRPGSLPCPDTDDNGSADLFAGNRCPKYIGRFPWRTLGIPALQDGDGERLWYTLSSNYRDHSAVMPLNSNVAGFLSVDAKQDIVAVIFAVGATVATQNGRPSNAHTDYLEGENADLDTVFSAVQSPLQNDRLLVITRAELMQQVEKRLLGEAANALQKYFDNPTHAYFPYATLANNGRCDSHLLNSGFIPVPYPPDCPVSSLPDIGVWFKDNAWMPLLRYEVAPACVQSMSNCSGAGFITDGEFNDVRVRLMMIATGQKRLIR
;
A
#
# COMPACT_ATOMS: atom_id res chain seq x y z
N MET A 1 4.21 51.71 38.79
CA MET A 1 4.04 52.37 40.11
C MET A 1 2.62 52.91 40.15
N LEU A 2 1.80 52.41 41.10
CA LEU A 2 0.38 52.71 41.41
C LEU A 2 -0.63 52.47 40.26
N VAL A 3 -1.51 51.46 40.27
CA VAL A 3 -2.54 51.02 41.25
C VAL A 3 -3.43 52.17 41.73
N VAL A 4 -4.62 52.28 41.13
CA VAL A 4 -5.80 52.89 41.74
C VAL A 4 -6.92 51.86 41.70
N ILE A 5 -7.26 51.36 42.88
CA ILE A 5 -8.40 50.52 43.18
C ILE A 5 -9.61 51.45 43.32
N CYS A 6 -10.68 51.19 42.59
CA CYS A 6 -11.99 51.76 42.88
C CYS A 6 -12.98 50.63 43.12
N SER A 7 -13.30 50.44 44.40
CA SER A 7 -14.35 49.59 44.92
C SER A 7 -15.72 50.13 44.48
N PHE A 8 -16.59 49.28 43.93
CA PHE A 8 -18.01 49.57 43.83
C PHE A 8 -18.85 48.39 44.34
N SER A 9 -19.90 48.80 45.06
CA SER A 9 -20.68 48.06 46.03
C SER A 9 -21.58 46.99 45.40
N ILE A 10 -21.73 45.87 46.09
CA ILE A 10 -22.67 44.80 45.75
C ILE A 10 -24.05 45.21 46.23
N THR A 11 -24.97 45.51 45.32
CA THR A 11 -26.41 45.49 45.58
C THR A 11 -27.04 44.30 44.84
N ASN A 12 -27.62 43.42 45.65
CA ASN A 12 -28.18 42.13 45.30
C ASN A 12 -29.60 42.33 44.73
N GLU A 13 -29.75 42.34 43.41
CA GLU A 13 -31.05 42.16 42.75
C GLU A 13 -31.04 40.90 41.90
N ARG A 14 -31.72 39.86 42.39
CA ARG A 14 -32.08 38.67 41.59
C ARG A 14 -33.02 39.09 40.46
N LYS A 15 -32.50 39.21 39.25
CA LYS A 15 -33.30 39.11 38.02
C LYS A 15 -33.10 37.73 37.43
N THR A 16 -34.11 36.89 37.58
CA THR A 16 -34.24 35.60 36.88
C THR A 16 -34.33 35.86 35.38
N PHE A 17 -33.21 35.76 34.68
CA PHE A 17 -33.17 35.67 33.23
C PHE A 17 -33.59 34.26 32.82
N GLY A 18 -34.87 34.10 32.51
CA GLY A 18 -35.38 32.94 31.78
C GLY A 18 -34.87 33.02 30.33
N PHE A 19 -33.86 32.23 29.99
CA PHE A 19 -33.49 32.01 28.59
C PHE A 19 -34.56 31.13 27.94
N PRO A 20 -35.25 31.59 26.87
CA PRO A 20 -36.21 30.75 26.18
C PRO A 20 -35.48 29.60 25.49
N ALA A 21 -35.80 28.36 25.91
CA ALA A 21 -35.37 27.09 25.33
C ALA A 21 -35.98 26.83 23.93
N ALA A 22 -36.06 27.84 23.07
CA ALA A 22 -36.76 27.79 21.79
C ALA A 22 -35.82 27.76 20.57
N LEU A 23 -34.51 27.95 20.75
CA LEU A 23 -33.56 27.94 19.62
C LEU A 23 -32.99 26.56 19.27
N THR A 24 -33.17 25.54 20.12
CA THR A 24 -32.56 24.22 19.93
C THR A 24 -33.40 23.25 19.09
N THR A 25 -34.67 23.57 18.81
CA THR A 25 -35.61 22.65 18.13
C THR A 25 -35.79 22.90 16.63
N TYR A 26 -35.30 24.01 16.08
CA TYR A 26 -35.53 24.33 14.67
C TYR A 26 -34.62 23.55 13.69
N LEU A 27 -33.43 23.10 14.16
CA LEU A 27 -32.47 22.40 13.30
C LEU A 27 -32.91 20.96 12.96
N LEU A 28 -33.83 20.36 13.74
CA LEU A 28 -34.28 18.99 13.55
C LEU A 28 -35.37 18.82 12.47
N GLN A 29 -36.03 19.91 12.04
CA GLN A 29 -37.15 19.84 11.07
C GLN A 29 -36.70 19.74 9.60
N HIS A 30 -35.39 19.75 9.32
CA HIS A 30 -34.86 19.70 7.94
C HIS A 30 -33.92 18.50 7.69
N LEU A 31 -33.84 17.54 8.61
CA LEU A 31 -33.13 16.28 8.38
C LEU A 31 -33.95 15.37 7.47
N ASN A 32 -33.74 15.51 6.16
CA ASN A 32 -34.27 14.57 5.19
C ASN A 32 -33.55 13.21 5.36
N PRO A 33 -34.25 12.11 5.70
CA PRO A 33 -33.64 10.81 5.95
C PRO A 33 -32.86 10.28 4.73
N VAL A 34 -33.28 10.62 3.52
CA VAL A 34 -32.56 10.28 2.28
C VAL A 34 -31.23 11.01 2.21
N ARG A 35 -31.18 12.30 2.57
CA ARG A 35 -29.93 13.07 2.58
C ARG A 35 -28.96 12.56 3.64
N LEU A 36 -29.47 12.20 4.81
CA LEU A 36 -28.66 11.60 5.86
C LEU A 36 -28.05 10.27 5.40
N LYS A 37 -28.86 9.40 4.79
CA LYS A 37 -28.37 8.13 4.22
C LYS A 37 -27.26 8.38 3.21
N ILE A 38 -27.48 9.23 2.20
CA ILE A 38 -26.47 9.56 1.18
C ILE A 38 -25.18 10.09 1.82
N ALA A 39 -25.28 10.98 2.81
CA ALA A 39 -24.10 11.52 3.49
C ALA A 39 -23.29 10.42 4.22
N ARG A 40 -23.98 9.47 4.88
CA ARG A 40 -23.31 8.32 5.52
C ARG A 40 -22.63 7.43 4.49
N GLU A 41 -23.31 7.13 3.38
CA GLU A 41 -22.72 6.31 2.31
C GLU A 41 -21.47 6.97 1.72
N GLN A 42 -21.52 8.28 1.46
CA GLN A 42 -20.38 9.06 1.00
C GLN A 42 -19.22 9.02 2.00
N LYS A 43 -19.49 9.16 3.30
CA LYS A 43 -18.47 9.04 4.35
C LYS A 43 -17.85 7.64 4.37
N THR A 44 -18.66 6.58 4.29
CA THR A 44 -18.17 5.20 4.22
C THR A 44 -17.28 4.98 3.00
N HIS A 45 -17.70 5.44 1.82
CA HIS A 45 -16.90 5.32 0.60
C HIS A 45 -15.58 6.08 0.70
N ALA A 46 -15.59 7.29 1.26
CA ALA A 46 -14.38 8.08 1.46
C ALA A 46 -13.41 7.38 2.43
N ALA A 47 -13.91 6.87 3.57
CA ALA A 47 -13.11 6.17 4.55
C ALA A 47 -12.47 4.89 3.96
N LEU A 48 -13.25 4.07 3.24
CA LEU A 48 -12.72 2.88 2.57
C LEU A 48 -11.66 3.24 1.52
N ALA A 49 -11.91 4.27 0.69
CA ALA A 49 -10.96 4.71 -0.33
C ALA A 49 -9.65 5.23 0.26
N GLU A 50 -9.71 6.02 1.33
CA GLU A 50 -8.53 6.51 2.06
C GLU A 50 -7.75 5.35 2.68
N ALA A 51 -8.43 4.43 3.36
CA ALA A 51 -7.83 3.24 3.95
C ALA A 51 -7.07 2.39 2.91
N LYS A 52 -7.67 2.19 1.73
CA LYS A 52 -7.04 1.48 0.62
C LYS A 52 -5.82 2.20 0.06
N ALA A 53 -5.93 3.50 -0.18
CA ALA A 53 -4.83 4.30 -0.70
C ALA A 53 -3.62 4.26 0.25
N VAL A 54 -3.87 4.34 1.55
CA VAL A 54 -2.84 4.32 2.59
C VAL A 54 -2.17 2.95 2.72
N LEU A 55 -2.93 1.85 2.66
CA LEU A 55 -2.35 0.49 2.63
C LEU A 55 -1.44 0.28 1.42
N ILE A 56 -1.90 0.66 0.22
CA ILE A 56 -1.09 0.59 -1.00
C ILE A 56 0.16 1.47 -0.87
N GLY A 57 0.00 2.69 -0.34
CA GLY A 57 1.12 3.61 -0.09
C GLY A 57 2.17 3.02 0.85
N ARG A 58 1.75 2.46 1.99
CA ARG A 58 2.65 1.80 2.96
C ARG A 58 3.37 0.61 2.34
N ALA A 59 2.68 -0.19 1.52
CA ALA A 59 3.28 -1.33 0.84
C ALA A 59 4.33 -0.90 -0.19
N ILE A 60 4.09 0.18 -0.94
CA ILE A 60 5.08 0.75 -1.86
C ILE A 60 6.28 1.29 -1.08
N MET A 61 6.07 1.95 0.05
CA MET A 61 7.12 2.58 0.86
C MET A 61 7.95 1.60 1.68
N ASP A 62 7.59 0.31 1.73
CA ASP A 62 8.36 -0.66 2.49
C ASP A 62 9.79 -0.79 1.95
N GLN A 63 10.77 -0.37 2.74
CA GLN A 63 12.16 -0.31 2.28
C GLN A 63 12.74 -1.70 1.98
N ASN A 64 12.28 -2.74 2.67
CA ASN A 64 12.88 -4.07 2.61
C ASN A 64 11.98 -5.10 1.93
N ARG A 65 10.67 -4.87 1.88
CA ARG A 65 9.68 -5.80 1.33
C ARG A 65 8.56 -5.05 0.62
N PRO A 66 8.85 -4.38 -0.51
CA PRO A 66 7.83 -3.65 -1.26
C PRO A 66 6.66 -4.59 -1.61
N GLY A 67 5.44 -4.18 -1.27
CA GLY A 67 4.24 -5.00 -1.40
C GLY A 67 3.78 -5.68 -0.11
N SER A 68 4.55 -5.64 0.98
CA SER A 68 4.12 -6.18 2.27
C SER A 68 3.05 -5.31 2.92
N LEU A 69 2.21 -5.93 3.74
CA LEU A 69 1.13 -5.27 4.46
C LEU A 69 1.20 -5.57 5.97
N PRO A 70 0.84 -4.60 6.83
CA PRO A 70 0.91 -4.77 8.28
C PRO A 70 -0.15 -5.77 8.78
N CYS A 71 0.13 -6.38 9.93
CA CYS A 71 -0.89 -7.16 10.64
C CYS A 71 -2.08 -6.28 11.04
N PRO A 72 -3.28 -6.86 11.16
CA PRO A 72 -4.41 -6.17 11.78
C PRO A 72 -4.12 -5.74 13.23
N ASP A 73 -4.84 -4.73 13.68
CA ASP A 73 -4.94 -4.34 15.08
C ASP A 73 -6.02 -5.21 15.76
N THR A 74 -5.70 -5.95 16.83
CA THR A 74 -6.68 -6.82 17.49
C THR A 74 -7.20 -6.30 18.83
N ASP A 75 -6.72 -5.14 19.28
CA ASP A 75 -7.08 -4.55 20.57
C ASP A 75 -7.69 -3.14 20.46
N ASP A 76 -7.84 -2.62 19.24
CA ASP A 76 -8.41 -1.32 18.88
C ASP A 76 -7.59 -0.12 19.38
N ASN A 77 -6.29 -0.31 19.60
CA ASN A 77 -5.36 0.77 19.97
C ASN A 77 -4.89 1.59 18.75
N GLY A 78 -5.16 1.11 17.53
CA GLY A 78 -4.81 1.67 16.23
C GLY A 78 -3.49 1.16 15.65
N SER A 79 -2.76 0.30 16.35
CA SER A 79 -1.45 -0.20 15.94
C SER A 79 -1.57 -1.64 15.46
N ALA A 80 -0.88 -1.95 14.37
CA ALA A 80 -0.71 -3.32 13.91
C ALA A 80 -0.06 -4.16 15.00
N ASP A 81 -0.64 -5.33 15.28
CA ASP A 81 -0.09 -6.21 16.31
C ASP A 81 1.28 -6.75 15.92
N LEU A 82 2.11 -6.96 16.95
CA LEU A 82 3.37 -7.66 16.80
C LEU A 82 3.15 -9.13 16.43
N PHE A 83 4.10 -9.70 15.68
CA PHE A 83 4.04 -11.09 15.29
C PHE A 83 4.07 -12.04 16.50
N ALA A 84 3.21 -13.05 16.46
CA ALA A 84 3.30 -14.24 17.30
C ALA A 84 4.17 -15.28 16.57
N GLY A 85 5.46 -15.35 16.93
CA GLY A 85 6.45 -16.09 16.16
C GLY A 85 6.66 -15.42 14.80
N ASN A 86 6.30 -16.11 13.71
CA ASN A 86 6.41 -15.57 12.35
C ASN A 86 5.05 -15.25 11.69
N ARG A 87 3.95 -15.23 12.45
CA ARG A 87 2.57 -14.99 11.97
C ARG A 87 1.94 -13.79 12.67
N CYS A 88 0.98 -13.14 12.03
CA CYS A 88 0.12 -12.20 12.74
C CYS A 88 -0.68 -12.95 13.82
N PRO A 89 -0.98 -12.35 14.98
CA PRO A 89 -1.83 -12.97 15.99
C PRO A 89 -3.21 -13.33 15.46
N LYS A 90 -3.79 -12.46 14.61
CA LYS A 90 -4.98 -12.72 13.81
C LYS A 90 -4.78 -12.11 12.42
N TYR A 91 -5.47 -12.67 11.42
CA TYR A 91 -5.49 -12.12 10.06
C TYR A 91 -6.73 -11.29 9.76
N ILE A 92 -7.66 -11.20 10.73
CA ILE A 92 -8.78 -10.26 10.73
C ILE A 92 -8.77 -9.47 12.03
N GLY A 93 -8.97 -8.15 11.92
CA GLY A 93 -8.91 -7.21 13.04
C GLY A 93 -9.33 -5.81 12.61
N ARG A 94 -9.11 -4.82 13.47
CA ARG A 94 -9.29 -3.41 13.16
C ARG A 94 -8.22 -2.94 12.18
N PHE A 95 -8.57 -1.89 11.45
CA PHE A 95 -7.64 -1.20 10.55
C PHE A 95 -6.56 -0.46 11.37
N PRO A 96 -5.26 -0.73 11.16
CA PRO A 96 -4.18 -0.24 12.02
C PRO A 96 -3.77 1.22 11.67
N TRP A 97 -4.66 2.18 11.90
CA TRP A 97 -4.53 3.58 11.50
C TRP A 97 -3.30 4.30 12.07
N ARG A 98 -2.87 4.03 13.32
CA ARG A 98 -1.64 4.60 13.90
C ARG A 98 -0.41 4.09 13.17
N THR A 99 -0.32 2.78 12.94
CA THR A 99 0.81 2.18 12.19
C THR A 99 0.89 2.76 10.78
N LEU A 100 -0.26 3.09 10.20
CA LEU A 100 -0.37 3.67 8.87
C LEU A 100 -0.24 5.20 8.85
N GLY A 101 -0.09 5.85 10.00
CA GLY A 101 0.16 7.28 10.11
C GLY A 101 -1.02 8.17 9.73
N ILE A 102 -2.26 7.66 9.88
CA ILE A 102 -3.49 8.42 9.57
C ILE A 102 -4.40 8.52 10.79
N PRO A 103 -5.34 9.49 10.82
CA PRO A 103 -6.39 9.51 11.84
C PRO A 103 -7.25 8.24 11.83
N ALA A 104 -7.90 7.93 12.96
CA ALA A 104 -8.81 6.80 13.07
C ALA A 104 -10.02 6.98 12.13
N LEU A 105 -9.99 6.29 10.98
CA LEU A 105 -11.06 6.33 10.00
C LEU A 105 -12.32 5.67 10.56
N GLN A 106 -13.46 6.29 10.29
CA GLN A 106 -14.78 5.79 10.65
C GLN A 106 -15.69 5.81 9.44
N ASP A 107 -16.56 4.81 9.36
CA ASP A 107 -17.61 4.77 8.36
C ASP A 107 -18.73 5.79 8.62
N GLY A 108 -19.75 5.76 7.76
CA GLY A 108 -20.95 6.58 7.83
C GLY A 108 -21.74 6.47 9.14
N ASP A 109 -21.66 5.35 9.83
CA ASP A 109 -22.39 5.07 11.06
C ASP A 109 -21.53 5.28 12.32
N GLY A 110 -20.24 5.61 12.14
CA GLY A 110 -19.32 5.97 13.22
C GLY A 110 -18.40 4.85 13.67
N GLU A 111 -18.43 3.71 13.00
CA GLU A 111 -17.63 2.53 13.34
C GLU A 111 -16.25 2.59 12.72
N ARG A 112 -15.24 2.11 13.46
CA ARG A 112 -13.88 1.95 12.92
C ARG A 112 -13.85 0.82 11.90
N LEU A 113 -13.08 1.03 10.84
CA LEU A 113 -12.91 0.05 9.79
C LEU A 113 -12.26 -1.24 10.32
N TRP A 114 -12.68 -2.37 9.75
CA TRP A 114 -12.03 -3.66 9.91
C TRP A 114 -11.17 -3.97 8.69
N TYR A 115 -10.25 -4.90 8.85
CA TYR A 115 -9.23 -5.23 7.88
C TYR A 115 -8.86 -6.71 7.99
N THR A 116 -8.78 -7.36 6.84
CA THR A 116 -8.22 -8.70 6.70
C THR A 116 -7.04 -8.71 5.73
N LEU A 117 -6.06 -9.56 6.01
CA LEU A 117 -4.80 -9.66 5.29
C LEU A 117 -4.57 -11.08 4.77
N SER A 118 -4.23 -11.20 3.50
CA SER A 118 -3.70 -12.44 2.95
C SER A 118 -2.40 -12.82 3.65
N SER A 119 -2.35 -13.99 4.26
CA SER A 119 -1.27 -14.35 5.19
C SER A 119 0.13 -14.38 4.54
N ASN A 120 0.21 -14.61 3.24
CA ASN A 120 1.44 -14.56 2.44
C ASN A 120 1.92 -13.13 2.08
N TYR A 121 1.13 -12.09 2.37
CA TYR A 121 1.49 -10.68 2.17
C TYR A 121 1.89 -9.96 3.45
N ARG A 122 1.92 -10.66 4.60
CA ARG A 122 2.30 -10.06 5.89
C ARG A 122 3.72 -9.50 5.87
N ASP A 123 3.95 -8.48 6.68
CA ASP A 123 5.24 -7.79 6.80
C ASP A 123 6.32 -8.57 7.59
N HIS A 124 6.56 -9.83 7.21
CA HIS A 124 7.61 -10.67 7.75
C HIS A 124 8.43 -11.38 6.66
N SER A 125 9.75 -11.42 6.82
CA SER A 125 10.69 -12.16 5.94
C SER A 125 10.41 -13.67 5.77
N ALA A 126 9.57 -14.28 6.60
CA ALA A 126 9.22 -15.70 6.50
C ALA A 126 8.27 -16.00 5.33
N VAL A 127 7.75 -14.97 4.66
CA VAL A 127 6.98 -15.09 3.40
C VAL A 127 7.70 -14.41 2.26
N MET A 128 8.77 -15.07 1.82
CA MET A 128 9.53 -14.74 0.63
C MET A 128 9.42 -15.89 -0.40
N PRO A 129 9.46 -15.60 -1.71
CA PRO A 129 9.52 -14.26 -2.29
C PRO A 129 8.18 -13.51 -2.15
N LEU A 130 8.21 -12.18 -2.19
CA LEU A 130 7.03 -11.33 -2.34
C LEU A 130 7.15 -10.50 -3.62
N ASN A 131 6.49 -10.95 -4.68
CA ASN A 131 6.52 -10.31 -5.99
C ASN A 131 5.22 -10.55 -6.77
N SER A 132 5.16 -10.02 -8.00
CA SER A 132 3.96 -10.09 -8.84
C SER A 132 3.48 -11.50 -9.18
N ASN A 133 4.28 -12.56 -9.01
CA ASN A 133 3.85 -13.94 -9.28
C ASN A 133 3.20 -14.63 -8.06
N VAL A 134 3.18 -13.99 -6.90
CA VAL A 134 2.68 -14.59 -5.66
C VAL A 134 1.21 -14.23 -5.46
N ALA A 135 0.31 -15.14 -5.81
CA ALA A 135 -1.15 -14.94 -5.70
C ALA A 135 -1.60 -14.62 -4.27
N GLY A 136 -2.62 -13.77 -4.13
CA GLY A 136 -3.33 -13.58 -2.86
C GLY A 136 -4.21 -14.80 -2.52
N PHE A 137 -4.40 -15.06 -1.23
CA PHE A 137 -5.17 -16.21 -0.73
C PHE A 137 -6.63 -15.89 -0.41
N LEU A 138 -7.03 -14.62 -0.47
CA LEU A 138 -8.39 -14.21 -0.15
C LEU A 138 -9.29 -14.26 -1.39
N SER A 139 -10.59 -14.38 -1.16
CA SER A 139 -11.61 -14.25 -2.20
C SER A 139 -12.85 -13.49 -1.73
N VAL A 140 -13.53 -12.79 -2.65
CA VAL A 140 -14.80 -12.09 -2.42
C VAL A 140 -15.75 -12.40 -3.55
N ASP A 141 -16.95 -12.90 -3.27
CA ASP A 141 -17.97 -13.25 -4.28
C ASP A 141 -17.38 -14.10 -5.44
N ALA A 142 -16.62 -15.14 -5.09
CA ALA A 142 -15.86 -16.01 -5.99
C ALA A 142 -14.70 -15.36 -6.78
N LYS A 143 -14.43 -14.05 -6.63
CA LYS A 143 -13.23 -13.41 -7.17
C LYS A 143 -12.05 -13.72 -6.27
N GLN A 144 -11.04 -14.39 -6.82
CA GLN A 144 -9.83 -14.80 -6.11
C GLN A 144 -8.70 -13.77 -6.26
N ASP A 145 -7.52 -14.09 -5.73
CA ASP A 145 -6.29 -13.30 -5.88
C ASP A 145 -6.36 -11.91 -5.22
N ILE A 146 -6.93 -11.92 -4.03
CA ILE A 146 -7.09 -10.75 -3.17
C ILE A 146 -6.05 -10.80 -2.06
N VAL A 147 -5.41 -9.65 -1.81
CA VAL A 147 -4.32 -9.52 -0.82
C VAL A 147 -4.78 -8.87 0.48
N ALA A 148 -5.85 -8.08 0.42
CA ALA A 148 -6.50 -7.51 1.58
C ALA A 148 -7.97 -7.17 1.30
N VAL A 149 -8.79 -7.19 2.34
CA VAL A 149 -10.16 -6.66 2.33
C VAL A 149 -10.33 -5.69 3.49
N ILE A 150 -10.95 -4.55 3.24
CA ILE A 150 -11.27 -3.53 4.23
C ILE A 150 -12.79 -3.51 4.37
N PHE A 151 -13.29 -3.53 5.60
CA PHE A 151 -14.72 -3.57 5.89
C PHE A 151 -15.14 -2.29 6.60
N ALA A 152 -16.25 -1.71 6.16
CA ALA A 152 -17.05 -0.78 6.92
C ALA A 152 -18.30 -1.53 7.40
N VAL A 153 -18.40 -1.72 8.70
CA VAL A 153 -19.36 -2.64 9.32
C VAL A 153 -20.74 -2.04 9.52
N GLY A 154 -20.87 -0.73 9.31
CA GLY A 154 -22.15 -0.04 9.37
C GLY A 154 -22.80 -0.06 10.75
N ALA A 155 -24.06 0.41 10.77
CA ALA A 155 -24.88 0.41 11.97
C ALA A 155 -25.12 -1.00 12.53
N THR A 156 -25.20 -1.12 13.85
CA THR A 156 -25.50 -2.37 14.56
C THR A 156 -26.78 -3.03 14.04
N VAL A 157 -26.71 -4.30 13.67
CA VAL A 157 -27.88 -5.12 13.33
C VAL A 157 -28.38 -5.93 14.52
N ALA A 158 -29.59 -6.49 14.44
CA ALA A 158 -30.27 -7.13 15.58
C ALA A 158 -29.50 -8.32 16.21
N THR A 159 -28.59 -8.94 15.47
CA THR A 159 -27.76 -10.07 15.94
C THR A 159 -26.52 -9.62 16.71
N GLN A 160 -26.17 -8.33 16.71
CA GLN A 160 -24.92 -7.79 17.23
C GLN A 160 -25.09 -7.11 18.59
N ASN A 161 -25.21 -7.92 19.65
CA ASN A 161 -25.41 -7.42 21.01
C ASN A 161 -24.10 -7.21 21.80
N GLY A 162 -22.93 -7.52 21.20
CA GLY A 162 -21.63 -7.45 21.86
C GLY A 162 -20.86 -6.14 21.67
N ARG A 163 -21.37 -5.19 20.87
CA ARG A 163 -20.69 -3.91 20.64
C ARG A 163 -20.84 -2.97 21.88
N PRO A 164 -19.77 -2.25 22.32
CA PRO A 164 -18.41 -2.27 21.78
C PRO A 164 -17.55 -3.40 22.38
N SER A 165 -16.85 -4.12 21.51
CA SER A 165 -15.80 -5.10 21.86
C SER A 165 -14.67 -5.11 20.82
N ASN A 166 -13.73 -6.05 20.97
CA ASN A 166 -12.67 -6.38 20.00
C ASN A 166 -12.92 -7.72 19.27
N ALA A 167 -14.11 -8.31 19.41
CA ALA A 167 -14.47 -9.55 18.72
C ALA A 167 -15.07 -9.23 17.34
N HIS A 168 -14.47 -9.74 16.27
CA HIS A 168 -14.96 -9.52 14.89
C HIS A 168 -16.42 -9.98 14.70
N THR A 169 -16.86 -11.05 15.35
CA THR A 169 -18.26 -11.54 15.29
C THR A 169 -19.28 -10.57 15.87
N ASP A 170 -18.86 -9.61 16.69
CA ASP A 170 -19.76 -8.57 17.19
C ASP A 170 -19.97 -7.46 16.15
N TYR A 171 -19.18 -7.43 15.08
CA TYR A 171 -19.20 -6.38 14.06
C TYR A 171 -19.41 -6.85 12.63
N LEU A 172 -18.87 -7.99 12.22
CA LEU A 172 -19.04 -8.54 10.88
C LEU A 172 -20.24 -9.48 10.85
N GLU A 173 -20.83 -9.68 9.67
CA GLU A 173 -22.00 -10.54 9.49
C GLU A 173 -21.81 -11.61 8.40
N GLY A 174 -22.57 -12.70 8.52
CA GLY A 174 -22.62 -13.76 7.51
C GLY A 174 -21.25 -14.39 7.25
N GLU A 175 -20.90 -14.52 5.96
CA GLU A 175 -19.60 -15.03 5.50
C GLU A 175 -18.43 -14.24 6.08
N ASN A 176 -18.60 -12.93 6.33
CA ASN A 176 -17.50 -12.09 6.78
C ASN A 176 -17.10 -12.35 8.25
N ALA A 177 -17.88 -13.15 8.99
CA ALA A 177 -17.73 -13.36 10.43
C ALA A 177 -17.20 -14.75 10.82
N ASP A 178 -16.82 -15.61 9.87
CA ASP A 178 -16.52 -17.03 10.13
C ASP A 178 -15.03 -17.40 10.26
N LEU A 179 -14.13 -16.40 10.10
CA LEU A 179 -12.67 -16.48 10.19
C LEU A 179 -11.94 -17.18 9.05
N ASP A 180 -12.60 -17.49 7.94
CA ASP A 180 -11.94 -18.13 6.81
C ASP A 180 -11.29 -17.11 5.84
N THR A 181 -11.07 -17.49 4.58
CA THR A 181 -10.44 -16.64 3.55
C THR A 181 -11.40 -16.24 2.41
N VAL A 182 -12.68 -16.53 2.59
CA VAL A 182 -13.78 -16.27 1.68
C VAL A 182 -14.66 -15.20 2.33
N PHE A 183 -15.06 -14.22 1.54
CA PHE A 183 -15.85 -13.10 2.01
C PHE A 183 -16.96 -12.80 1.00
N SER A 184 -17.96 -12.04 1.43
CA SER A 184 -19.15 -11.76 0.64
C SER A 184 -19.53 -10.29 0.72
N ALA A 185 -19.82 -9.68 -0.43
CA ALA A 185 -20.36 -8.33 -0.50
C ALA A 185 -21.90 -8.29 -0.49
N VAL A 186 -22.55 -9.42 -0.20
CA VAL A 186 -24.00 -9.52 -0.09
C VAL A 186 -24.54 -8.51 0.92
N GLN A 187 -25.61 -7.80 0.54
CA GLN A 187 -26.31 -6.85 1.40
C GLN A 187 -27.70 -7.38 1.72
N SER A 188 -28.08 -7.34 2.99
CA SER A 188 -29.43 -7.67 3.47
C SER A 188 -29.76 -6.88 4.74
N PRO A 189 -31.01 -6.91 5.23
CA PRO A 189 -31.34 -6.29 6.53
C PRO A 189 -30.54 -6.84 7.72
N LEU A 190 -29.90 -8.00 7.57
CA LEU A 190 -29.07 -8.66 8.59
C LEU A 190 -27.57 -8.67 8.23
N GLN A 191 -27.18 -8.09 7.09
CA GLN A 191 -25.80 -8.03 6.60
C GLN A 191 -25.59 -6.69 5.90
N ASN A 192 -24.90 -5.77 6.56
CA ASN A 192 -24.69 -4.41 6.08
C ASN A 192 -23.20 -4.02 6.02
N ASP A 193 -22.31 -4.98 6.24
CA ASP A 193 -20.88 -4.88 5.91
C ASP A 193 -20.65 -4.40 4.47
N ARG A 194 -19.90 -3.32 4.30
CA ARG A 194 -19.43 -2.84 2.99
C ARG A 194 -17.95 -3.12 2.84
N LEU A 195 -17.57 -3.74 1.73
CA LEU A 195 -16.21 -4.22 1.51
C LEU A 195 -15.52 -3.36 0.45
N LEU A 196 -14.22 -3.16 0.63
CA LEU A 196 -13.32 -2.69 -0.40
C LEU A 196 -12.12 -3.62 -0.50
N VAL A 197 -11.89 -4.12 -1.71
CA VAL A 197 -10.86 -5.11 -2.02
C VAL A 197 -9.59 -4.46 -2.52
N ILE A 198 -8.44 -5.02 -2.13
CA ILE A 198 -7.14 -4.80 -2.77
C ILE A 198 -6.74 -6.11 -3.45
N THR A 199 -6.68 -6.10 -4.78
CA THR A 199 -6.22 -7.27 -5.55
C THR A 199 -4.70 -7.29 -5.64
N ARG A 200 -4.11 -8.47 -5.89
CA ARG A 200 -2.67 -8.56 -6.18
C ARG A 200 -2.29 -7.67 -7.36
N ALA A 201 -3.04 -7.73 -8.45
CA ALA A 201 -2.74 -6.99 -9.67
C ALA A 201 -2.68 -5.47 -9.41
N GLU A 202 -3.62 -4.94 -8.64
CA GLU A 202 -3.67 -3.53 -8.28
C GLU A 202 -2.49 -3.10 -7.40
N LEU A 203 -2.19 -3.88 -6.35
CA LEU A 203 -1.07 -3.60 -5.46
C LEU A 203 0.26 -3.67 -6.23
N MET A 204 0.47 -4.76 -6.96
CA MET A 204 1.73 -5.04 -7.64
C MET A 204 1.98 -4.09 -8.81
N GLN A 205 0.93 -3.57 -9.47
CA GLN A 205 1.11 -2.52 -10.49
C GLN A 205 1.86 -1.30 -9.93
N GLN A 206 1.56 -0.87 -8.70
CA GLN A 206 2.25 0.28 -8.10
C GLN A 206 3.64 -0.11 -7.55
N VAL A 207 3.77 -1.29 -6.97
CA VAL A 207 5.07 -1.82 -6.49
C VAL A 207 6.06 -1.94 -7.65
N GLU A 208 5.62 -2.42 -8.80
CA GLU A 208 6.43 -2.49 -10.02
C GLU A 208 6.90 -1.13 -10.51
N LYS A 209 6.13 -0.04 -10.29
CA LYS A 209 6.58 1.31 -10.67
C LYS A 209 7.75 1.74 -9.82
N ARG A 210 7.67 1.49 -8.51
CA ARG A 210 8.79 1.74 -7.61
C ARG A 210 9.99 0.88 -8.01
N LEU A 211 9.80 -0.42 -8.21
CA LEU A 211 10.84 -1.36 -8.62
C LEU A 211 11.62 -0.85 -9.84
N LEU A 212 10.91 -0.49 -10.91
CA LEU A 212 11.51 0.07 -12.13
C LEU A 212 12.28 1.37 -11.84
N GLY A 213 11.76 2.21 -10.95
CA GLY A 213 12.42 3.44 -10.49
C GLY A 213 13.74 3.16 -9.76
N GLU A 214 13.73 2.22 -8.80
CA GLU A 214 14.92 1.81 -8.04
C GLU A 214 15.98 1.22 -8.95
N ALA A 215 15.58 0.33 -9.87
CA ALA A 215 16.47 -0.26 -10.87
C ALA A 215 17.08 0.79 -11.81
N ALA A 216 16.27 1.74 -12.31
CA ALA A 216 16.75 2.83 -13.14
C ALA A 216 17.73 3.74 -12.38
N ASN A 217 17.43 4.07 -11.12
CA ASN A 217 18.30 4.87 -10.27
C ASN A 217 19.64 4.19 -9.99
N ALA A 218 19.64 2.87 -9.76
CA ALA A 218 20.87 2.10 -9.56
C ALA A 218 21.73 2.08 -10.83
N LEU A 219 21.11 1.90 -12.00
CA LEU A 219 21.80 1.96 -13.29
C LEU A 219 22.35 3.35 -13.59
N GLN A 220 21.60 4.41 -13.28
CA GLN A 220 22.07 5.79 -13.46
C GLN A 220 23.27 6.09 -12.55
N LYS A 221 23.20 5.71 -11.27
CA LYS A 221 24.34 5.84 -10.33
C LYS A 221 25.58 5.09 -10.80
N TYR A 222 25.39 3.92 -11.42
CA TYR A 222 26.49 3.18 -12.04
C TYR A 222 27.10 3.99 -13.19
N PHE A 223 26.28 4.46 -14.14
CA PHE A 223 26.72 5.27 -15.29
C PHE A 223 27.42 6.59 -14.89
N ASP A 224 26.93 7.26 -13.86
CA ASP A 224 27.46 8.54 -13.39
C ASP A 224 28.82 8.41 -12.68
N ASN A 225 29.24 7.20 -12.33
CA ASN A 225 30.56 6.96 -11.79
C ASN A 225 31.62 7.17 -12.91
N PRO A 226 32.63 8.05 -12.74
CA PRO A 226 33.64 8.30 -13.77
C PRO A 226 34.42 7.05 -14.22
N THR A 227 34.48 5.99 -13.40
CA THR A 227 35.11 4.71 -13.79
C THR A 227 34.20 3.83 -14.66
N HIS A 228 32.91 4.16 -14.75
CA HIS A 228 31.87 3.40 -15.43
C HIS A 228 30.97 4.33 -16.26
N ALA A 229 31.55 5.13 -17.16
CA ALA A 229 30.78 5.96 -18.09
C ALA A 229 30.09 5.14 -19.20
N TYR A 230 29.40 4.06 -18.84
CA TYR A 230 28.66 3.13 -19.69
C TYR A 230 27.70 2.33 -18.80
N PHE A 231 26.72 1.66 -19.39
CA PHE A 231 25.85 0.71 -18.70
C PHE A 231 26.41 -0.72 -18.84
N PRO A 232 26.18 -1.61 -17.87
CA PRO A 232 26.72 -2.95 -17.94
C PRO A 232 26.00 -3.77 -19.02
N TYR A 233 26.70 -4.71 -19.64
CA TYR A 233 26.06 -5.69 -20.52
C TYR A 233 25.03 -6.52 -19.75
N ALA A 234 23.97 -6.96 -20.44
CA ALA A 234 22.98 -7.86 -19.88
C ALA A 234 23.55 -9.28 -19.66
N THR A 235 22.88 -10.08 -18.81
CA THR A 235 23.17 -11.52 -18.61
C THR A 235 22.04 -12.41 -19.14
N LEU A 236 22.36 -13.61 -19.64
CA LEU A 236 21.44 -14.61 -20.24
C LEU A 236 20.66 -15.40 -19.19
N ALA A 237 21.24 -15.58 -18.01
CA ALA A 237 20.69 -16.48 -17.02
C ALA A 237 20.53 -15.75 -15.68
N ASN A 238 19.44 -16.09 -15.01
CA ASN A 238 19.18 -15.78 -13.61
C ASN A 238 20.18 -16.47 -12.65
N ASN A 239 21.45 -16.62 -13.07
CA ASN A 239 22.56 -17.26 -12.36
C ASN A 239 23.57 -16.23 -11.81
N GLY A 240 23.35 -14.93 -12.06
CA GLY A 240 24.19 -13.85 -11.55
C GLY A 240 25.59 -13.76 -12.17
N ARG A 241 25.85 -14.49 -13.26
CA ARG A 241 27.16 -14.48 -13.94
C ARG A 241 27.16 -13.48 -15.08
N CYS A 242 28.23 -12.69 -15.18
CA CYS A 242 28.51 -11.87 -16.34
C CYS A 242 28.87 -12.80 -17.51
N ASP A 243 27.99 -12.93 -18.50
CA ASP A 243 28.30 -13.70 -19.69
C ASP A 243 29.31 -12.94 -20.55
N SER A 244 30.30 -13.64 -21.11
CA SER A 244 31.31 -13.07 -22.02
C SER A 244 30.74 -12.63 -23.39
N HIS A 245 29.42 -12.71 -23.56
CA HIS A 245 28.71 -12.56 -24.83
C HIS A 245 28.30 -11.12 -25.19
N LEU A 246 28.74 -10.11 -24.43
CA LEU A 246 28.50 -8.68 -24.72
C LEU A 246 27.02 -8.39 -25.08
N LEU A 247 26.11 -8.88 -24.24
CA LEU A 247 24.69 -8.86 -24.57
C LEU A 247 24.08 -7.50 -24.26
N ASN A 248 23.22 -7.06 -25.17
CA ASN A 248 22.50 -5.80 -25.05
C ASN A 248 21.07 -6.01 -24.51
N SER A 249 20.63 -7.25 -24.31
CA SER A 249 19.29 -7.57 -23.80
C SER A 249 19.32 -8.85 -22.96
N GLY A 250 18.57 -8.86 -21.86
CA GLY A 250 18.53 -9.96 -20.91
C GLY A 250 18.06 -9.49 -19.54
N PHE A 251 18.86 -9.76 -18.52
CA PHE A 251 18.63 -9.31 -17.14
C PHE A 251 19.72 -8.36 -16.66
N ILE A 252 19.41 -7.57 -15.62
CA ILE A 252 20.40 -6.70 -14.96
C ILE A 252 21.43 -7.59 -14.27
N PRO A 253 22.74 -7.40 -14.50
CA PRO A 253 23.77 -8.15 -13.78
C PRO A 253 23.80 -7.70 -12.31
N VAL A 254 23.88 -8.66 -11.40
CA VAL A 254 24.01 -8.43 -9.95
C VAL A 254 25.43 -8.77 -9.50
N PRO A 255 26.01 -8.06 -8.49
CA PRO A 255 27.32 -8.38 -7.95
C PRO A 255 27.38 -9.86 -7.50
N TYR A 256 28.18 -10.67 -8.21
CA TYR A 256 28.50 -12.04 -7.82
C TYR A 256 30.03 -12.25 -7.91
N PRO A 257 30.73 -12.40 -6.78
CA PRO A 257 32.14 -12.78 -6.78
C PRO A 257 32.31 -14.18 -7.38
N PRO A 258 33.33 -14.47 -8.23
CA PRO A 258 34.46 -13.64 -8.65
C PRO A 258 34.45 -13.22 -10.14
N ASP A 259 33.35 -13.45 -10.88
CA ASP A 259 33.36 -13.52 -12.35
C ASP A 259 32.97 -12.21 -13.10
N CYS A 260 32.66 -11.11 -12.40
CA CYS A 260 32.33 -9.83 -13.03
C CYS A 260 33.49 -8.83 -12.90
N PRO A 261 34.04 -8.29 -14.02
CA PRO A 261 35.19 -7.41 -13.99
C PRO A 261 34.77 -5.96 -13.69
N VAL A 262 34.19 -5.70 -12.52
CA VAL A 262 34.12 -4.37 -11.91
C VAL A 262 33.72 -4.54 -10.44
N SER A 263 34.42 -3.87 -9.53
CA SER A 263 34.20 -3.90 -8.08
C SER A 263 32.91 -3.19 -7.63
N SER A 264 31.97 -2.88 -8.53
CA SER A 264 30.67 -2.29 -8.21
C SER A 264 29.69 -2.41 -9.39
N LEU A 265 28.75 -3.36 -9.32
CA LEU A 265 27.57 -3.42 -10.21
C LEU A 265 26.43 -2.57 -9.61
N PRO A 266 25.35 -2.26 -10.37
CA PRO A 266 24.20 -1.51 -9.85
C PRO A 266 23.61 -2.15 -8.58
N ASP A 267 23.60 -1.41 -7.47
CA ASP A 267 22.97 -1.85 -6.22
C ASP A 267 21.52 -1.33 -6.13
N ILE A 268 20.58 -2.25 -6.36
CA ILE A 268 19.13 -2.00 -6.26
C ILE A 268 18.61 -2.27 -4.82
N GLY A 269 19.47 -2.80 -3.95
CA GLY A 269 19.14 -3.25 -2.60
C GLY A 269 18.90 -4.77 -2.52
N VAL A 270 19.23 -5.33 -1.36
CA VAL A 270 19.16 -6.78 -1.07
C VAL A 270 17.74 -7.34 -1.29
N TRP A 271 16.71 -6.55 -0.98
CA TRP A 271 15.30 -6.91 -1.14
C TRP A 271 14.94 -7.29 -2.59
N PHE A 272 15.61 -6.73 -3.59
CA PHE A 272 15.35 -7.04 -5.00
C PHE A 272 15.64 -8.51 -5.30
N LYS A 273 16.75 -9.01 -4.74
CA LYS A 273 17.18 -10.41 -4.85
C LYS A 273 16.33 -11.31 -3.96
N ASP A 274 16.13 -10.94 -2.70
CA ASP A 274 15.40 -11.76 -1.72
C ASP A 274 13.93 -12.00 -2.13
N ASN A 275 13.32 -11.01 -2.80
CA ASN A 275 11.97 -11.14 -3.33
C ASN A 275 11.91 -11.64 -4.79
N ALA A 276 13.03 -12.13 -5.33
CA ALA A 276 13.11 -12.72 -6.67
C ALA A 276 12.51 -11.83 -7.78
N TRP A 277 12.81 -10.53 -7.76
CA TRP A 277 12.32 -9.59 -8.79
C TRP A 277 13.09 -9.66 -10.10
N MET A 278 14.38 -10.03 -10.05
CA MET A 278 15.26 -10.15 -11.22
C MET A 278 14.66 -10.95 -12.39
N PRO A 279 14.11 -12.17 -12.19
CA PRO A 279 13.53 -12.93 -13.30
C PRO A 279 12.26 -12.30 -13.90
N LEU A 280 11.67 -11.28 -13.27
CA LEU A 280 10.44 -10.61 -13.73
C LEU A 280 10.72 -9.33 -14.53
N LEU A 281 11.98 -8.87 -14.55
CA LEU A 281 12.40 -7.61 -15.14
C LEU A 281 13.33 -7.85 -16.34
N ARG A 282 12.91 -7.40 -17.53
CA ARG A 282 13.78 -7.32 -18.71
C ARG A 282 14.61 -6.06 -18.66
N TYR A 283 15.87 -6.22 -19.04
CA TYR A 283 16.85 -5.16 -19.20
C TYR A 283 17.39 -5.17 -20.62
N GLU A 284 17.38 -4.01 -21.25
CA GLU A 284 17.95 -3.76 -22.56
C GLU A 284 18.80 -2.49 -22.50
N VAL A 285 20.00 -2.54 -23.07
CA VAL A 285 20.96 -1.43 -23.13
C VAL A 285 21.32 -1.15 -24.57
N ALA A 286 21.41 0.14 -24.92
CA ALA A 286 21.80 0.56 -26.24
C ALA A 286 23.26 0.15 -26.55
N PRO A 287 23.55 -0.44 -27.73
CA PRO A 287 24.93 -0.64 -28.19
C PRO A 287 25.81 0.62 -28.14
N ALA A 288 25.20 1.81 -28.24
CA ALA A 288 25.90 3.09 -28.12
C ALA A 288 26.49 3.34 -26.72
N CYS A 289 25.98 2.67 -25.68
CA CYS A 289 26.15 3.00 -24.27
C CYS A 289 26.78 1.89 -23.41
N VAL A 290 27.42 0.91 -24.03
CA VAL A 290 28.10 -0.20 -23.33
C VAL A 290 29.62 0.06 -23.23
N GLN A 291 30.37 -0.79 -22.54
CA GLN A 291 31.79 -0.56 -22.24
C GLN A 291 32.66 -0.28 -23.47
N SER A 292 32.38 -0.90 -24.62
CA SER A 292 33.13 -0.65 -25.87
C SER A 292 32.86 0.73 -26.46
N MET A 293 31.79 1.40 -26.05
CA MET A 293 31.33 2.71 -26.50
C MET A 293 31.03 3.59 -25.29
N SER A 294 32.06 3.97 -24.53
CA SER A 294 31.89 4.81 -23.34
C SER A 294 31.29 6.18 -23.68
N ASN A 295 30.71 6.82 -22.66
CA ASN A 295 29.96 8.07 -22.70
C ASN A 295 28.75 8.07 -23.64
N CYS A 296 28.21 6.90 -23.99
CA CYS A 296 27.12 6.81 -24.96
C CYS A 296 27.46 7.45 -26.31
N SER A 297 28.73 7.41 -26.73
CA SER A 297 29.25 8.17 -27.88
C SER A 297 28.98 7.53 -29.24
N GLY A 298 28.40 6.33 -29.26
CA GLY A 298 28.17 5.54 -30.47
C GLY A 298 26.81 5.76 -31.15
N ALA A 299 26.58 4.97 -32.20
CA ALA A 299 25.27 4.77 -32.81
C ALA A 299 24.55 3.56 -32.19
N GLY A 300 23.24 3.45 -32.41
CA GLY A 300 22.43 2.32 -31.94
C GLY A 300 21.72 2.55 -30.62
N PHE A 301 21.15 3.74 -30.42
CA PHE A 301 20.18 3.98 -29.35
C PHE A 301 18.92 3.13 -29.55
N ILE A 302 18.26 2.77 -28.46
CA ILE A 302 16.99 2.03 -28.50
C ILE A 302 15.89 2.99 -28.97
N THR A 303 14.99 2.49 -29.83
CA THR A 303 13.77 3.21 -30.20
C THR A 303 12.58 2.67 -29.39
N ASP A 304 11.86 3.56 -28.71
CA ASP A 304 10.67 3.25 -27.93
C ASP A 304 9.56 4.29 -28.17
N GLY A 305 8.62 3.96 -29.05
CA GLY A 305 7.61 4.92 -29.50
C GLY A 305 8.27 6.10 -30.20
N GLU A 306 8.05 7.31 -29.69
CA GLU A 306 8.63 8.56 -30.23
C GLU A 306 10.07 8.83 -29.77
N PHE A 307 10.57 8.06 -28.79
CA PHE A 307 11.93 8.23 -28.28
C PHE A 307 12.92 7.41 -29.11
N ASN A 308 13.97 8.06 -29.62
CA ASN A 308 15.01 7.47 -30.45
C ASN A 308 16.43 7.58 -29.85
N ASP A 309 16.51 8.04 -28.61
CA ASP A 309 17.73 8.31 -27.83
C ASP A 309 17.77 7.48 -26.53
N VAL A 310 17.00 6.38 -26.46
CA VAL A 310 16.91 5.56 -25.25
C VAL A 310 18.23 4.80 -25.05
N ARG A 311 18.86 5.01 -23.89
CA ARG A 311 20.10 4.35 -23.46
C ARG A 311 19.82 3.00 -22.81
N VAL A 312 18.76 2.93 -22.02
CA VAL A 312 18.31 1.70 -21.33
C VAL A 312 16.79 1.61 -21.35
N ARG A 313 16.27 0.41 -21.61
CA ARG A 313 14.87 0.05 -21.40
C ARG A 313 14.78 -1.02 -20.31
N LEU A 314 14.01 -0.72 -19.27
CA LEU A 314 13.56 -1.66 -18.26
C LEU A 314 12.09 -1.99 -18.49
N MET A 315 11.71 -3.26 -18.43
CA MET A 315 10.33 -3.68 -18.67
C MET A 315 9.92 -4.89 -17.81
N MET A 316 8.80 -4.77 -17.10
CA MET A 316 8.17 -5.89 -16.43
C MET A 316 7.60 -6.88 -17.44
N ILE A 317 7.98 -8.15 -17.34
CA ILE A 317 7.61 -9.18 -18.32
C ILE A 317 6.10 -9.41 -18.38
N ALA A 318 5.45 -9.47 -17.21
CA ALA A 318 4.04 -9.82 -17.12
C ALA A 318 3.11 -8.64 -17.47
N THR A 319 3.44 -7.43 -17.02
CA THR A 319 2.57 -6.25 -17.14
C THR A 319 2.93 -5.34 -18.31
N GLY A 320 4.11 -5.50 -18.90
CA GLY A 320 4.63 -4.60 -19.93
C GLY A 320 4.98 -3.20 -19.41
N GLN A 321 4.88 -2.97 -18.10
CA GLN A 321 5.23 -1.69 -17.50
C GLN A 321 6.72 -1.42 -17.70
N LYS A 322 7.04 -0.22 -18.20
CA LYS A 322 8.40 0.12 -18.62
C LYS A 322 8.93 1.38 -17.98
N ARG A 323 10.25 1.47 -17.87
CA ARG A 323 10.99 2.68 -17.53
C ARG A 323 12.20 2.82 -18.45
N LEU A 324 12.40 4.04 -18.95
CA LEU A 324 13.45 4.36 -19.90
C LEU A 324 14.50 5.26 -19.23
N ILE A 325 15.77 5.04 -19.56
CA ILE A 325 16.87 5.98 -19.32
C ILE A 325 17.26 6.54 -20.68
N ARG A 326 17.34 7.87 -20.81
CA ARG A 326 17.60 8.61 -22.05
C ARG A 326 18.82 9.51 -21.88
#